data_AF-A0ABD2Y3N6-F1
#
_entry.id   AF-A0ABD2Y3N6-F1
#
_cell.length_a   1.000
_cell.length_b   1.000
_cell.length_c   1.000
_cell.angle_alpha   90.00
_cell.angle_beta   90.00
_cell.angle_gamma   90.00
#
_symmetry.space_group_name_H-M   'P 1'
#
loop_
_entity.id
_entity.type
_entity.pdbx_description
1 polymer ?
#
loop_
_entity_poly.entity_id
_entity_poly.type
_entity_poly.pdbx_seq_one_letter_code
_entity_poly.pdbx_strand_id
1 'polypeptide(L)'
;MKFSVYLTFRNKEMMLEGEVLELLGKMIDNPNSAGTTTALYLNLSCLEEAKPIIGSSVAVPFLIQVLQHQPDAQCKLDALHALYNLSSHPANIPYLLSAGVIDSLQALITNSGDQSWTEKCIAVIINLASSRSGQEKIISSPGLVSGLATILDVGEPVEQEQAAACLLILCNGIDKCSQMVLQEGVIPSLVSISVNGTMRGKQKAQKLLMLFREQRQREPPPVQTLPQSECNEIPISNEG
;
A
#
# COMPACT_ATOMS: atom_id res chain seq x y z
N MET A 1 41.70 15.97 -7.13
CA MET A 1 40.47 15.96 -6.29
C MET A 1 39.42 14.92 -6.67
N LYS A 2 39.41 14.33 -7.88
CA LYS A 2 38.42 13.30 -8.28
C LYS A 2 38.72 11.86 -7.80
N PHE A 3 39.97 11.53 -7.47
CA PHE A 3 40.34 10.19 -7.00
C PHE A 3 40.04 9.92 -5.51
N SER A 4 40.12 10.94 -4.66
CA SER A 4 39.86 10.78 -3.21
C SER A 4 38.37 10.56 -2.91
N VAL A 5 37.46 11.21 -3.65
CA VAL A 5 36.02 10.99 -3.51
C VAL A 5 35.60 9.59 -3.99
N TYR A 6 36.24 9.07 -5.04
CA TYR A 6 35.92 7.74 -5.60
C TYR A 6 36.34 6.59 -4.66
N LEU A 7 37.45 6.76 -3.94
CA LEU A 7 37.89 5.80 -2.92
C LEU A 7 36.98 5.80 -1.69
N THR A 8 36.47 6.97 -1.27
CA THR A 8 35.51 7.04 -0.15
C THR A 8 34.16 6.42 -0.50
N PHE A 9 33.73 6.50 -1.76
CA PHE A 9 32.50 5.88 -2.26
C PHE A 9 32.63 4.34 -2.32
N ARG A 10 33.72 3.83 -2.91
CA ARG A 10 34.03 2.40 -2.95
C ARG A 10 34.23 1.76 -1.58
N ASN A 11 34.82 2.50 -0.63
CA ASN A 11 34.99 1.99 0.74
C ASN A 11 33.65 1.87 1.48
N LYS A 12 32.63 2.68 1.13
CA LYS A 12 31.26 2.53 1.64
C LYS A 12 30.52 1.38 0.97
N GLU A 13 30.64 1.22 -0.36
CA GLU A 13 30.08 0.09 -1.10
C GLU A 13 30.63 -1.26 -0.60
N MET A 14 31.95 -1.38 -0.44
CA MET A 14 32.57 -2.62 0.06
C MET A 14 32.29 -2.90 1.55
N MET A 15 32.07 -1.87 2.39
CA MET A 15 31.63 -2.07 3.79
C MET A 15 30.20 -2.60 3.87
N LEU A 16 29.34 -2.22 2.92
CA LEU A 16 27.95 -2.67 2.84
C LEU A 16 27.84 -4.11 2.32
N GLU A 17 28.77 -4.57 1.46
CA GLU A 17 28.64 -5.84 0.75
C GLU A 17 29.07 -7.10 1.53
N GLY A 18 29.73 -6.99 2.69
CA GLY A 18 30.22 -8.18 3.41
C GLY A 18 30.01 -8.14 4.91
N GLU A 19 30.88 -7.45 5.63
CA GLU A 19 31.00 -7.63 7.08
C GLU A 19 29.83 -7.02 7.86
N VAL A 20 29.33 -5.85 7.45
CA VAL A 20 28.27 -5.15 8.21
C VAL A 20 26.94 -5.87 8.08
N LEU A 21 26.54 -6.28 6.87
CA LEU A 21 25.28 -7.00 6.67
C LEU A 21 25.33 -8.42 7.24
N GLU A 22 26.49 -9.10 7.18
CA GLU A 22 26.65 -10.40 7.83
C GLU A 22 26.57 -10.28 9.36
N LEU A 23 27.19 -9.25 9.95
CA LEU A 23 27.11 -8.99 11.38
C LEU A 23 25.66 -8.64 11.79
N LEU A 24 24.98 -7.79 11.03
CA LEU A 24 23.57 -7.48 11.26
C LEU A 24 22.69 -8.73 11.14
N GLY A 25 22.99 -9.61 10.18
CA GLY A 25 22.34 -10.91 10.05
C GLY A 25 22.47 -11.75 11.32
N LYS A 26 23.67 -11.81 11.92
CA LYS A 26 23.89 -12.51 13.21
C LYS A 26 23.17 -11.83 14.38
N MET A 27 22.97 -10.51 14.32
CA MET A 27 22.25 -9.75 15.35
C MET A 27 20.73 -9.93 15.29
N ILE A 28 20.17 -10.37 14.15
CA ILE A 28 18.73 -10.66 14.03
C ILE A 28 18.30 -11.78 14.99
N ASP A 29 19.15 -12.79 15.16
CA ASP A 29 18.85 -13.95 16.02
C ASP A 29 18.88 -13.61 17.53
N ASN A 30 19.37 -12.43 17.89
CA ASN A 30 19.40 -11.97 19.27
C ASN A 30 18.22 -11.03 19.56
N PRO A 31 17.21 -11.46 20.35
CA PRO A 31 16.01 -10.66 20.60
C PRO A 31 16.30 -9.36 21.34
N ASN A 32 17.38 -9.31 22.14
CA ASN A 32 17.76 -8.11 22.89
C ASN A 32 18.36 -7.01 22.00
N SER A 33 18.79 -7.34 20.77
CA SER A 33 19.32 -6.37 19.82
C SER A 33 18.30 -5.92 18.78
N ALA A 34 17.04 -6.37 18.83
CA ALA A 34 16.05 -6.06 17.79
C ALA A 34 15.92 -4.55 17.52
N GLY A 35 15.86 -3.71 18.57
CA GLY A 35 15.83 -2.26 18.45
C GLY A 35 17.09 -1.69 17.77
N THR A 36 18.28 -2.08 18.23
CA THR A 36 19.55 -1.63 17.66
C THR A 36 19.73 -2.07 16.21
N THR A 37 19.43 -3.34 15.92
CA THR A 37 19.48 -3.90 14.56
C THR A 37 18.52 -3.17 13.62
N THR A 38 17.31 -2.86 14.09
CA THR A 38 16.31 -2.09 13.34
C THR A 38 16.80 -0.68 13.02
N ALA A 39 17.32 0.03 14.02
CA ALA A 39 17.86 1.39 13.83
C ALA A 39 19.06 1.40 12.85
N LEU A 40 19.92 0.38 12.88
CA LEU A 40 21.01 0.22 11.93
C LEU A 40 20.48 0.00 10.51
N TYR A 41 19.50 -0.89 10.32
CA TYR A 41 18.86 -1.07 9.00
C TYR A 41 18.17 0.19 8.51
N LEU A 42 17.51 0.96 9.39
CA LEU A 42 16.95 2.26 9.04
C LEU A 42 18.03 3.20 8.50
N ASN A 43 19.13 3.37 9.24
CA ASN A 43 20.23 4.24 8.82
C ASN A 43 20.83 3.84 7.47
N LEU A 44 21.03 2.53 7.25
CA LEU A 44 21.56 2.03 6.00
C LEU A 44 20.56 2.15 4.84
N SER A 45 19.26 1.97 5.09
CA SER A 45 18.20 2.06 4.06
C SER A 45 18.10 3.45 3.41
N CYS A 46 18.63 4.49 4.08
CA CYS A 46 18.73 5.85 3.52
C CYS A 46 19.75 5.96 2.37
N LEU A 47 20.65 4.99 2.22
CA LEU A 47 21.66 4.95 1.15
C LEU A 47 21.10 4.23 -0.07
N GLU A 48 21.08 4.88 -1.24
CA GLU A 48 20.53 4.29 -2.47
C GLU A 48 21.23 2.99 -2.87
N GLU A 49 22.55 2.93 -2.64
CA GLU A 49 23.39 1.78 -2.95
C GLU A 49 23.12 0.59 -2.03
N ALA A 50 22.66 0.84 -0.80
CA ALA A 50 22.37 -0.21 0.19
C ALA A 50 20.98 -0.83 -0.02
N LYS A 51 20.02 -0.08 -0.57
CA LYS A 51 18.63 -0.53 -0.76
C LYS A 51 18.50 -1.87 -1.50
N PRO A 52 19.13 -2.11 -2.66
CA PRO A 52 18.98 -3.40 -3.37
C PRO A 52 19.56 -4.57 -2.57
N ILE A 53 20.65 -4.33 -1.84
CA ILE A 53 21.33 -5.36 -1.03
C ILE A 53 20.46 -5.71 0.19
N ILE A 54 20.00 -4.69 0.93
CA ILE A 54 19.15 -4.90 2.11
C ILE A 54 17.80 -5.50 1.70
N GLY A 55 17.20 -4.98 0.62
CA GLY A 55 15.86 -5.38 0.17
C GLY A 55 15.76 -6.84 -0.28
N SER A 56 16.85 -7.41 -0.78
CA SER A 56 16.93 -8.83 -1.17
C SER A 56 17.44 -9.76 -0.04
N SER A 57 17.76 -9.20 1.14
CA SER A 57 18.31 -9.93 2.27
C SER A 57 17.25 -10.34 3.31
N VAL A 58 17.70 -11.04 4.35
CA VAL A 58 16.90 -11.41 5.54
C VAL A 58 16.38 -10.21 6.33
N ALA A 59 16.88 -9.00 6.06
CA ALA A 59 16.44 -7.76 6.72
C ALA A 59 14.95 -7.49 6.51
N VAL A 60 14.41 -7.74 5.31
CA VAL A 60 12.99 -7.45 5.02
C VAL A 60 12.05 -8.30 5.88
N PRO A 61 12.17 -9.65 5.91
CA PRO A 61 11.41 -10.47 6.85
C PRO A 61 11.57 -10.05 8.31
N PHE A 62 12.79 -9.73 8.74
CA PHE A 62 13.06 -9.26 10.11
C PHE A 62 12.31 -7.97 10.44
N LEU A 63 12.38 -6.95 9.59
CA LEU A 63 11.70 -5.67 9.81
C LEU A 63 10.17 -5.84 9.86
N ILE A 64 9.62 -6.75 9.05
CA ILE A 64 8.19 -7.09 9.08
C ILE A 64 7.82 -7.79 10.40
N GLN A 65 8.66 -8.72 10.88
CA GLN A 65 8.48 -9.35 12.19
C GLN A 65 8.55 -8.33 13.33
N VAL A 66 9.41 -7.32 13.23
CA VAL A 66 9.49 -6.21 14.19
C VAL A 66 8.16 -5.47 14.27
N LEU A 67 7.57 -5.10 13.12
CA LEU A 67 6.25 -4.45 13.09
C LEU A 67 5.15 -5.27 13.77
N GLN A 68 5.18 -6.59 13.59
CA GLN A 68 4.15 -7.50 14.09
C GLN A 68 4.30 -7.79 15.60
N HIS A 69 5.53 -8.03 16.07
CA HIS A 69 5.75 -8.67 17.37
C HIS A 69 6.47 -7.81 18.41
N GLN A 70 7.21 -6.77 18.03
CA GLN A 70 7.93 -5.96 19.02
C GLN A 70 6.97 -5.08 19.82
N PRO A 71 7.08 -5.00 21.15
CA PRO A 71 6.19 -4.16 21.94
C PRO A 71 6.57 -2.67 21.85
N ASP A 72 7.84 -2.37 21.57
CA ASP A 72 8.34 -1.00 21.54
C ASP A 72 7.85 -0.23 20.30
N ALA A 73 7.13 0.86 20.54
CA ALA A 73 6.58 1.69 19.49
C ALA A 73 7.67 2.37 18.67
N GLN A 74 8.77 2.81 19.29
CA GLN A 74 9.84 3.46 18.53
C GLN A 74 10.52 2.47 17.57
N CYS A 75 10.78 1.24 18.03
CA CYS A 75 11.33 0.18 17.19
C CYS A 75 10.41 -0.16 16.01
N LYS A 76 9.08 -0.20 16.21
CA LYS A 76 8.13 -0.34 15.10
C LYS A 76 8.17 0.85 14.13
N LEU A 77 8.28 2.08 14.62
CA LEU A 77 8.44 3.28 13.76
C LEU A 77 9.70 3.19 12.92
N ASP A 78 10.81 2.81 13.54
CA ASP A 78 12.08 2.67 12.84
C ASP A 78 11.99 1.59 11.75
N ALA A 79 11.33 0.46 12.05
CA ALA A 79 11.10 -0.60 11.06
C ALA A 79 10.21 -0.13 9.91
N LEU A 80 9.13 0.60 10.20
CA LEU A 80 8.23 1.15 9.19
C LEU A 80 8.95 2.18 8.31
N HIS A 81 9.82 3.01 8.89
CA HIS A 81 10.65 3.96 8.17
C HIS A 81 11.68 3.27 7.27
N ALA A 82 12.30 2.19 7.76
CA ALA A 82 13.23 1.39 6.96
C ALA A 82 12.49 0.75 5.76
N LEU A 83 11.32 0.14 5.99
CA LEU A 83 10.50 -0.45 4.93
C LEU A 83 10.02 0.61 3.91
N TYR A 84 9.69 1.81 4.36
CA TYR A 84 9.41 2.94 3.46
C TYR A 84 10.59 3.25 2.56
N ASN A 85 11.79 3.41 3.12
CA ASN A 85 12.99 3.69 2.33
C ASN A 85 13.29 2.56 1.34
N LEU A 86 13.19 1.30 1.77
CA LEU A 86 13.41 0.13 0.91
C LEU A 86 12.38 0.04 -0.22
N SER A 87 11.11 0.33 0.06
CA SER A 87 10.02 0.29 -0.93
C SER A 87 10.14 1.35 -2.02
N SER A 88 10.89 2.44 -1.77
CA SER A 88 11.15 3.46 -2.79
C SER A 88 12.01 2.96 -3.95
N HIS A 89 12.68 1.81 -3.79
CA HIS A 89 13.42 1.14 -4.84
C HIS A 89 12.56 0.03 -5.49
N PRO A 90 12.08 0.18 -6.74
CA PRO A 90 11.10 -0.74 -7.33
C PRO A 90 11.52 -2.21 -7.37
N ALA A 91 12.82 -2.51 -7.52
CA ALA A 91 13.33 -3.88 -7.52
C ALA A 91 13.16 -4.59 -6.16
N ASN A 92 12.91 -3.85 -5.08
CA ASN A 92 12.66 -4.43 -3.76
C ASN A 92 11.21 -4.85 -3.55
N ILE A 93 10.27 -4.36 -4.37
CA ILE A 93 8.83 -4.61 -4.18
C ILE A 93 8.51 -6.11 -4.15
N PRO A 94 9.02 -6.97 -5.05
CA PRO A 94 8.73 -8.41 -4.99
C PRO A 94 9.15 -9.07 -3.67
N TYR A 95 10.28 -8.66 -3.07
CA TYR A 95 10.74 -9.19 -1.78
C TYR A 95 9.84 -8.73 -0.64
N LEU A 96 9.45 -7.45 -0.62
CA LEU A 96 8.51 -6.89 0.36
C LEU A 96 7.15 -7.59 0.31
N LEU A 97 6.61 -7.81 -0.89
CA LEU A 97 5.34 -8.52 -1.08
C LEU A 97 5.43 -9.99 -0.63
N SER A 98 6.52 -10.68 -1.00
CA SER A 98 6.73 -12.09 -0.63
C SER A 98 6.89 -12.28 0.87
N ALA A 99 7.45 -11.30 1.57
CA ALA A 99 7.61 -11.30 3.01
C ALA A 99 6.35 -10.89 3.79
N GLY A 100 5.23 -10.59 3.11
CA GLY A 100 3.94 -10.33 3.76
C GLY A 100 3.75 -8.89 4.27
N VAL A 101 4.42 -7.90 3.67
CA VAL A 101 4.32 -6.49 4.12
C VAL A 101 2.88 -5.96 4.14
N ILE A 102 2.03 -6.41 3.22
CA ILE A 102 0.64 -5.95 3.09
C ILE A 102 -0.18 -6.27 4.33
N ASP A 103 -0.04 -7.48 4.89
CA ASP A 103 -0.80 -7.92 6.06
C ASP A 103 -0.40 -7.10 7.30
N SER A 104 0.90 -6.80 7.45
CA SER A 104 1.41 -5.95 8.53
C SER A 104 0.92 -4.51 8.41
N LEU A 105 0.93 -3.92 7.21
CA LEU A 105 0.45 -2.56 6.99
C LEU A 105 -1.06 -2.45 7.23
N GLN A 106 -1.84 -3.46 6.82
CA GLN A 106 -3.27 -3.52 7.11
C GLN A 106 -3.52 -3.56 8.62
N ALA A 107 -2.80 -4.40 9.35
CA ALA A 107 -2.94 -4.51 10.80
C ALA A 107 -2.63 -3.18 11.52
N LEU A 108 -1.62 -2.43 11.06
CA LEU A 108 -1.27 -1.12 11.62
C LEU A 108 -2.34 -0.06 11.33
N ILE A 109 -2.89 -0.04 10.11
CA ILE A 109 -3.97 0.90 9.75
C ILE A 109 -5.25 0.61 10.53
N THR A 110 -5.59 -0.67 10.74
CA THR A 110 -6.81 -1.04 11.47
C THR A 110 -6.67 -0.85 12.98
N ASN A 111 -5.46 -0.98 13.54
CA ASN A 111 -5.20 -0.92 14.97
C ASN A 111 -4.30 0.26 15.36
N SER A 112 -4.45 1.41 14.70
CA SER A 112 -3.53 2.54 14.85
C SER A 112 -3.52 3.13 16.26
N GLY A 113 -4.61 3.03 17.02
CA GLY A 113 -4.73 3.63 18.35
C GLY A 113 -4.36 5.13 18.33
N ASP A 114 -3.66 5.59 19.38
CA ASP A 114 -3.14 6.97 19.47
C ASP A 114 -1.80 7.17 18.73
N GLN A 115 -1.30 6.15 18.04
CA GLN A 115 0.02 6.20 17.41
C GLN A 115 -0.10 6.59 15.93
N SER A 116 0.72 7.56 15.49
CA SER A 116 0.72 8.06 14.12
C SER A 116 1.50 7.13 13.18
N TRP A 117 0.86 6.02 12.79
CA TRP A 117 1.36 5.07 11.79
C TRP A 117 0.88 5.39 10.38
N THR A 118 -0.28 6.03 10.29
CA THR A 118 -1.14 6.11 9.11
C THR A 118 -0.41 6.69 7.91
N GLU A 119 0.14 7.90 8.02
CA GLU A 119 0.83 8.55 6.91
C GLU A 119 1.94 7.68 6.33
N LYS A 120 2.74 7.07 7.21
CA LYS A 120 3.86 6.27 6.76
C LYS A 120 3.41 4.95 6.15
N CYS A 121 2.39 4.31 6.71
CA CYS A 121 1.81 3.11 6.12
C CYS A 121 1.30 3.40 4.71
N ILE A 122 0.53 4.48 4.52
CA ILE A 122 0.02 4.87 3.18
C ILE A 122 1.18 5.14 2.22
N ALA A 123 2.25 5.80 2.68
CA ALA A 123 3.43 6.06 1.86
C ALA A 123 4.10 4.76 1.37
N VAL A 124 4.21 3.72 2.22
CA VAL A 124 4.69 2.40 1.78
C VAL A 124 3.75 1.78 0.76
N ILE A 125 2.43 1.83 1.01
CA ILE A 125 1.42 1.27 0.09
C ILE A 125 1.49 1.95 -1.28
N ILE A 126 1.67 3.28 -1.33
CA ILE A 126 1.84 4.04 -2.58
C ILE A 126 3.08 3.57 -3.34
N ASN A 127 4.20 3.36 -2.65
CA ASN A 127 5.42 2.85 -3.29
C ASN A 127 5.19 1.44 -3.86
N LEU A 128 4.53 0.55 -3.12
CA LEU A 128 4.19 -0.80 -3.61
C LEU A 128 3.27 -0.74 -4.84
N ALA A 129 2.27 0.15 -4.82
CA ALA A 129 1.31 0.38 -5.91
C ALA A 129 1.94 0.98 -7.18
N SER A 130 3.23 1.35 -7.16
CA SER A 130 3.97 1.71 -8.38
C SER A 130 4.23 0.52 -9.32
N SER A 131 4.06 -0.71 -8.83
CA SER A 131 4.20 -1.95 -9.60
C SER A 131 2.85 -2.64 -9.78
N ARG A 132 2.68 -3.35 -10.89
CA ARG A 132 1.45 -4.13 -11.16
C ARG A 132 1.21 -5.21 -10.10
N SER A 133 2.24 -5.96 -9.73
CA SER A 133 2.14 -6.98 -8.68
C SER A 133 1.75 -6.39 -7.31
N GLY A 134 2.22 -5.18 -7.01
CA GLY A 134 1.83 -4.47 -5.79
C GLY A 134 0.37 -4.05 -5.82
N GLN A 135 -0.10 -3.47 -6.94
CA GLN A 135 -1.51 -3.13 -7.13
C GLN A 135 -2.42 -4.36 -6.97
N GLU A 136 -2.09 -5.46 -7.65
CA GLU A 136 -2.85 -6.71 -7.60
C GLU A 136 -2.90 -7.28 -6.17
N LYS A 137 -1.79 -7.25 -5.43
CA LYS A 137 -1.75 -7.73 -4.04
C LYS A 137 -2.55 -6.83 -3.09
N ILE A 138 -2.46 -5.50 -3.25
CA ILE A 138 -3.24 -4.53 -2.45
C ILE A 138 -4.74 -4.74 -2.67
N ILE A 139 -5.18 -4.84 -3.92
CA ILE A 139 -6.60 -5.02 -4.27
C ILE A 139 -7.11 -6.39 -3.82
N SER A 140 -6.25 -7.40 -3.82
CA SER A 140 -6.59 -8.73 -3.28
C SER A 140 -6.67 -8.76 -1.74
N SER A 141 -6.41 -7.65 -1.06
CA SER A 141 -6.55 -7.49 0.39
C SER A 141 -7.67 -6.49 0.71
N PRO A 142 -8.96 -6.93 0.77
CA PRO A 142 -10.10 -6.02 0.95
C PRO A 142 -10.00 -5.16 2.21
N GLY A 143 -9.42 -5.70 3.29
CA GLY A 143 -9.23 -4.95 4.53
C GLY A 143 -8.33 -3.73 4.37
N LEU A 144 -7.38 -3.76 3.44
CA LEU A 144 -6.52 -2.61 3.17
C LEU A 144 -7.26 -1.51 2.40
N VAL A 145 -8.11 -1.89 1.43
CA VAL A 145 -8.97 -0.95 0.70
C VAL A 145 -9.98 -0.31 1.66
N SER A 146 -10.60 -1.09 2.55
CA SER A 146 -11.51 -0.60 3.57
C SER A 146 -10.81 0.33 4.57
N GLY A 147 -9.57 0.01 4.96
CA GLY A 147 -8.74 0.91 5.78
C GLY A 147 -8.48 2.25 5.10
N LEU A 148 -8.13 2.26 3.80
CA LEU A 148 -7.97 3.50 3.02
C LEU A 148 -9.28 4.30 2.90
N ALA A 149 -10.42 3.61 2.73
CA ALA A 149 -11.74 4.23 2.72
C ALA A 149 -12.08 4.89 4.06
N THR A 150 -11.78 4.22 5.17
CA THR A 150 -11.94 4.77 6.52
C THR A 150 -11.09 6.03 6.71
N ILE A 151 -9.83 6.02 6.26
CA ILE A 151 -8.95 7.18 6.33
C ILE A 151 -9.48 8.37 5.52
N LEU A 152 -10.13 8.14 4.37
CA LEU A 152 -10.80 9.22 3.64
C LEU A 152 -11.91 9.89 4.46
N ASP A 153 -12.57 9.13 5.34
CA ASP A 153 -13.71 9.62 6.10
C ASP A 153 -13.30 10.35 7.38
N VAL A 154 -12.41 9.73 8.17
CA VAL A 154 -12.08 10.21 9.52
C VAL A 154 -10.64 10.68 9.70
N GLY A 155 -9.78 10.50 8.68
CA GLY A 155 -8.37 10.87 8.76
C GLY A 155 -8.13 12.38 8.77
N GLU A 156 -6.93 12.78 9.19
CA GLU A 156 -6.48 14.16 9.12
C GLU A 156 -6.32 14.62 7.65
N PRO A 157 -6.34 15.93 7.34
CA PRO A 157 -6.32 16.40 5.96
C PRO A 157 -5.17 15.88 5.09
N VAL A 158 -4.00 15.64 5.70
CA VAL A 158 -2.82 15.06 5.01
C VAL A 158 -3.01 13.57 4.75
N GLU A 159 -3.57 12.83 5.71
CA GLU A 159 -3.87 11.41 5.58
C GLU A 159 -4.95 11.16 4.52
N GLN A 160 -6.01 11.98 4.53
CA GLN A 160 -7.06 11.97 3.50
C GLN A 160 -6.49 12.21 2.10
N GLU A 161 -5.58 13.19 1.95
CA GLU A 161 -4.88 13.43 0.69
C GLU A 161 -4.09 12.20 0.22
N GLN A 162 -3.34 11.57 1.13
CA GLN A 162 -2.53 10.40 0.81
C GLN A 162 -3.40 9.18 0.47
N ALA A 163 -4.47 8.95 1.22
CA ALA A 163 -5.44 7.89 0.93
C ALA A 163 -6.09 8.11 -0.45
N ALA A 164 -6.53 9.33 -0.76
CA ALA A 164 -7.06 9.67 -2.08
C ALA A 164 -6.03 9.48 -3.19
N ALA A 165 -4.76 9.81 -2.93
CA ALA A 165 -3.67 9.56 -3.90
C ALA A 165 -3.44 8.07 -4.13
N CYS A 166 -3.43 7.26 -3.08
CA CYS A 166 -3.27 5.81 -3.15
C CYS A 166 -4.40 5.16 -3.95
N LEU A 167 -5.66 5.47 -3.59
CA LEU A 167 -6.83 4.95 -4.30
C LEU A 167 -6.88 5.37 -5.76
N LEU A 168 -6.44 6.61 -6.08
CA LEU A 168 -6.35 7.06 -7.47
C LEU A 168 -5.33 6.25 -8.28
N ILE A 169 -4.18 5.88 -7.69
CA ILE A 169 -3.19 5.02 -8.35
C ILE A 169 -3.80 3.65 -8.63
N LEU A 170 -4.43 3.03 -7.63
CA LEU A 170 -5.02 1.69 -7.75
C LEU A 170 -6.16 1.66 -8.78
N CYS A 171 -7.07 2.64 -8.76
CA CYS A 171 -8.22 2.70 -9.67
C CYS A 171 -7.83 2.98 -11.13
N ASN A 172 -6.71 3.68 -11.37
CA ASN A 172 -6.18 3.85 -12.73
C ASN A 172 -5.42 2.61 -13.22
N GLY A 173 -4.85 1.83 -12.31
CA GLY A 173 -4.06 0.65 -12.65
C GLY A 173 -4.89 -0.60 -12.91
N ILE A 174 -5.97 -0.79 -12.15
CA ILE A 174 -6.80 -2.00 -12.17
C ILE A 174 -8.28 -1.61 -12.21
N ASP A 175 -8.96 -1.92 -13.33
CA ASP A 175 -10.35 -1.53 -13.57
C ASP A 175 -11.33 -1.95 -12.46
N LYS A 176 -11.17 -3.16 -11.93
CA LYS A 176 -12.02 -3.70 -10.84
C LYS A 176 -11.89 -2.91 -9.54
N CYS A 177 -10.77 -2.22 -9.31
CA CYS A 177 -10.52 -1.48 -8.08
C CYS A 177 -11.59 -0.41 -7.83
N SER A 178 -12.04 0.30 -8.86
CA SER A 178 -13.04 1.35 -8.69
C SER A 178 -14.35 0.84 -8.14
N GLN A 179 -14.83 -0.33 -8.60
CA GLN A 179 -16.07 -0.92 -8.09
C GLN A 179 -15.92 -1.28 -6.60
N MET A 180 -14.77 -1.84 -6.21
CA MET A 180 -14.49 -2.18 -4.81
C MET A 180 -14.45 -0.93 -3.94
N VAL A 181 -13.77 0.12 -4.39
CA VAL A 181 -13.69 1.39 -3.65
C VAL A 181 -15.06 2.06 -3.52
N LEU A 182 -15.90 1.99 -4.56
CA LEU A 182 -17.27 2.51 -4.51
C LEU A 182 -18.16 1.74 -3.54
N GLN A 183 -17.96 0.44 -3.36
CA GLN A 183 -18.70 -0.39 -2.40
C GLN A 183 -18.42 0.00 -0.95
N GLU A 184 -17.23 0.55 -0.66
CA GLU A 184 -16.89 1.11 0.65
C GLU A 184 -17.58 2.46 0.93
N GLY A 185 -18.37 2.99 -0.01
CA GLY A 185 -19.18 4.19 0.22
C GLY A 185 -18.39 5.51 0.25
N VAL A 186 -17.22 5.58 -0.37
CA VAL A 186 -16.28 6.73 -0.28
C VAL A 186 -16.78 8.07 -0.88
N ILE A 187 -17.91 8.09 -1.58
CA ILE A 187 -18.36 9.27 -2.36
C ILE A 187 -18.57 10.52 -1.48
N PRO A 188 -19.29 10.46 -0.34
CA PRO A 188 -19.48 11.64 0.51
C PRO A 188 -18.16 12.22 1.02
N SER A 189 -17.24 11.36 1.46
CA SER A 189 -15.93 11.77 1.97
C SER A 189 -15.09 12.41 0.85
N LEU A 190 -15.07 11.83 -0.35
CA LEU A 190 -14.41 12.43 -1.51
C LEU A 190 -15.02 13.78 -1.92
N VAL A 191 -16.34 13.94 -1.85
CA VAL A 191 -16.99 15.24 -2.10
C VAL A 191 -16.58 16.26 -1.05
N SER A 192 -16.57 15.88 0.24
CA SER A 192 -16.09 16.76 1.32
C SER A 192 -14.64 17.20 1.10
N ILE A 193 -13.74 16.25 0.83
CA ILE A 193 -12.31 16.53 0.54
C ILE A 193 -12.18 17.44 -0.68
N SER A 194 -13.00 17.27 -1.72
CA SER A 194 -12.94 18.10 -2.94
C SER A 194 -13.21 19.59 -2.69
N VAL A 195 -13.88 19.92 -1.59
CA VAL A 195 -14.23 21.29 -1.18
C VAL A 195 -13.34 21.78 -0.05
N ASN A 196 -13.10 20.94 0.96
CA ASN A 196 -12.50 21.32 2.24
C ASN A 196 -11.07 20.82 2.45
N GLY A 197 -10.60 19.87 1.64
CA GLY A 197 -9.29 19.25 1.81
C GLY A 197 -8.11 20.17 1.51
N THR A 198 -6.90 19.64 1.62
CA THR A 198 -5.67 20.30 1.17
C THR A 198 -5.73 20.58 -0.35
N MET A 199 -4.86 21.47 -0.85
CA MET A 199 -4.81 21.77 -2.29
C MET A 199 -4.64 20.51 -3.15
N ARG A 200 -3.75 19.59 -2.75
CA ARG A 200 -3.51 18.33 -3.45
C ARG A 200 -4.65 17.33 -3.20
N GLY A 201 -5.19 17.26 -1.98
CA GLY A 201 -6.35 16.44 -1.64
C GLY A 201 -7.56 16.75 -2.51
N LYS A 202 -7.89 18.04 -2.70
CA LYS A 202 -8.97 18.48 -3.60
C LYS A 202 -8.78 17.96 -5.02
N GLN A 203 -7.57 18.10 -5.57
CA GLN A 203 -7.25 17.64 -6.93
C GLN A 203 -7.37 16.12 -7.06
N LYS A 204 -6.91 15.35 -6.07
CA LYS A 204 -6.97 13.88 -6.10
C LYS A 204 -8.41 13.39 -5.96
N ALA A 205 -9.19 13.98 -5.05
CA ALA A 205 -10.59 13.63 -4.87
C ALA A 205 -11.42 13.93 -6.12
N GLN A 206 -11.23 15.09 -6.76
CA GLN A 206 -11.91 15.43 -8.02
C GLN A 206 -11.57 14.44 -9.14
N LYS A 207 -10.30 14.03 -9.27
CA LYS A 207 -9.89 13.03 -10.27
C LYS A 207 -10.52 11.66 -10.02
N LEU A 208 -10.60 11.21 -8.77
CA LEU A 208 -11.28 9.97 -8.41
C LEU A 208 -12.78 10.03 -8.74
N LEU A 209 -13.46 11.12 -8.37
CA LEU A 209 -14.88 11.31 -8.68
C LEU A 209 -15.13 11.33 -10.19
N MET A 210 -14.24 11.94 -10.97
CA MET A 210 -14.32 11.94 -12.43
C MET A 210 -14.12 10.53 -13.00
N LEU A 211 -13.12 9.78 -12.50
CA LEU A 211 -12.87 8.40 -12.92
C LEU A 211 -14.09 7.50 -12.70
N PHE A 212 -14.73 7.60 -11.53
CA PHE A 212 -15.95 6.83 -11.23
C PHE A 212 -17.12 7.19 -12.14
N ARG A 213 -17.27 8.47 -12.51
CA ARG A 213 -18.30 8.91 -13.47
C ARG A 213 -18.06 8.33 -14.86
N GLU A 214 -16.81 8.37 -15.34
CA GLU A 214 -16.45 7.83 -16.64
C GLU A 214 -16.69 6.32 -16.73
N GLN A 215 -16.33 5.57 -15.69
CA GLN A 215 -16.55 4.12 -15.66
C GLN A 215 -18.04 3.76 -15.69
N ARG A 216 -18.87 4.47 -14.94
CA ARG A 216 -20.34 4.28 -14.98
C ARG A 216 -20.93 4.57 -16.36
N GLN A 217 -20.34 5.48 -17.14
CA GLN A 217 -20.78 5.77 -18.51
C GLN A 217 -20.31 4.72 -19.53
N ARG A 218 -19.22 4.00 -19.25
CA ARG A 218 -18.72 2.89 -20.08
C ARG A 218 -19.52 1.61 -19.87
N GLU A 219 -20.11 1.41 -18.70
CA GLU A 219 -20.99 0.27 -18.44
C GLU A 219 -22.36 0.47 -19.15
N PRO A 220 -22.79 -0.47 -20.03
CA PRO A 220 -24.10 -0.38 -20.65
C PRO A 220 -25.20 -0.46 -19.57
N PRO A 221 -26.35 0.22 -19.76
CA PRO A 221 -27.44 0.15 -18.80
C PRO A 221 -27.87 -1.30 -18.60
N PRO A 222 -28.22 -1.73 -17.37
CA PRO A 222 -28.65 -3.09 -17.11
C PRO A 222 -29.86 -3.40 -18.00
N VAL A 223 -29.76 -4.49 -18.77
CA VAL A 223 -30.84 -5.01 -19.61
C VAL A 223 -32.02 -5.29 -18.68
N GLN A 224 -33.08 -4.49 -18.80
CA GLN A 224 -34.35 -4.79 -18.16
C GLN A 224 -34.86 -6.11 -18.74
N THR A 225 -34.75 -7.19 -17.96
CA THR A 225 -35.40 -8.45 -18.29
C THR A 225 -36.90 -8.21 -18.15
N LEU A 226 -37.55 -7.96 -19.29
CA LEU A 226 -39.01 -7.94 -19.37
C LEU A 226 -39.54 -9.30 -18.86
N PRO A 227 -40.58 -9.33 -18.01
CA PRO A 227 -41.16 -10.59 -17.59
C PRO A 227 -41.67 -11.33 -18.84
N GLN A 228 -41.21 -12.57 -19.01
CA GLN A 228 -41.65 -13.44 -20.09
C GLN A 228 -43.18 -13.54 -20.01
N SER A 229 -43.85 -13.02 -21.04
CA SER A 229 -45.28 -13.19 -21.21
C SER A 229 -45.52 -14.68 -21.42
N GLU A 230 -46.14 -15.35 -20.45
CA GLU A 230 -46.64 -16.71 -20.58
C GLU A 230 -47.62 -16.74 -21.76
N CYS A 231 -47.20 -17.34 -22.88
CA CYS A 231 -48.12 -17.72 -23.94
C CYS A 231 -49.06 -18.79 -23.37
N ASN A 232 -50.28 -18.39 -23.01
CA ASN A 232 -51.36 -19.31 -22.71
C ASN A 232 -51.58 -20.26 -23.90
N GLU A 233 -51.27 -21.54 -23.70
CA GLU A 233 -51.73 -22.62 -24.57
C GLU A 233 -53.27 -22.69 -24.52
N ILE A 234 -53.90 -22.58 -25.68
CA ILE A 234 -55.34 -22.78 -25.84
C ILE A 234 -55.59 -24.30 -25.83
N PRO A 235 -56.50 -24.84 -25.01
CA PRO A 235 -56.80 -26.26 -25.04
C PRO A 235 -57.60 -26.60 -26.29
N ILE A 236 -57.04 -27.48 -27.13
CA ILE A 236 -57.71 -28.05 -28.29
C ILE A 236 -58.83 -28.96 -27.79
N SER A 237 -60.07 -28.57 -28.05
CA SER A 237 -61.26 -29.38 -27.81
C SER A 237 -61.28 -30.54 -28.82
N ASN A 238 -61.19 -31.77 -28.35
CA ASN A 238 -61.47 -32.95 -29.16
C ASN A 238 -62.96 -33.26 -29.09
N GLU A 239 -63.69 -32.99 -30.17
CA GLU A 239 -64.93 -33.70 -30.50
C GLU A 239 -64.65 -34.59 -31.73
N GLY A 240 -65.00 -35.88 -31.62
CA GLY A 240 -64.87 -36.90 -32.67
C GLY A 240 -64.57 -38.27 -32.11
#